data_AF-A0A7N4NXS2-F1
#
_entry.id   AF-A0A7N4NXS2-F1
#
_cell.length_a   1.000
_cell.length_b   1.000
_cell.length_c   1.000
_cell.angle_alpha   90.00
_cell.angle_beta   90.00
_cell.angle_gamma   90.00
#
_symmetry.space_group_name_H-M   'P 1'
#
loop_
_entity.id
_entity.type
_entity.pdbx_description
1 polymer ?
#
loop_
_entity_poly.entity_id
_entity_poly.type
_entity_poly.pdbx_seq_one_letter_code
_entity_poly.pdbx_strand_id
1 'polypeptide(L)'
;MGSANPAARGPGRRLGSLPSLPLLLLLLLLPAPGSSSRGTPSPGEVRPTPPAAVRWGIQTPKAIAGVPQVAGLCGRLTLHRDLRTGRWEPDPQHSRRCLRDPQHVLAYCRQVYPDLQIGRVEEASRPIPMERWCGGARGSRCPHHVVIPYHCLPGEFVSEALLVPEGCKFLHQERMDECEGSAYRHHQAQEVSCLSKKKKIPGPLNSQRAPRILPQ
;
A
#
# COMPACT_ATOMS: atom_id res chain seq x y z
N MET A 1 -64.21 -16.85 -19.69
CA MET A 1 -63.46 -17.83 -18.87
C MET A 1 -62.00 -17.43 -18.97
N GLY A 2 -61.36 -16.75 -18.01
CA GLY A 2 -61.50 -16.82 -16.56
C GLY A 2 -60.41 -17.76 -16.03
N SER A 3 -59.27 -17.21 -15.60
CA SER A 3 -58.60 -17.60 -14.34
C SER A 3 -57.33 -16.79 -14.14
N ALA A 4 -57.40 -15.91 -13.15
CA ALA A 4 -56.29 -15.23 -12.51
C ALA A 4 -55.41 -16.25 -11.78
N ASN A 5 -54.10 -15.97 -11.68
CA ASN A 5 -53.21 -16.66 -10.75
C ASN A 5 -52.81 -15.71 -9.60
N PRO A 6 -52.71 -16.21 -8.35
CA PRO A 6 -52.72 -15.37 -7.16
C PRO A 6 -51.34 -14.91 -6.68
N ALA A 7 -51.36 -13.71 -6.10
CA ALA A 7 -50.69 -13.25 -4.88
C ALA A 7 -49.37 -13.88 -4.40
N ALA A 8 -48.34 -13.03 -4.43
CA ALA A 8 -47.54 -12.57 -3.30
C ALA A 8 -47.35 -13.50 -2.08
N ARG A 9 -46.08 -13.90 -1.83
CA ARG A 9 -45.52 -14.11 -0.49
C ARG A 9 -44.06 -13.64 -0.47
N GLY A 10 -43.82 -12.52 0.21
CA GLY A 10 -42.46 -12.03 0.50
C GLY A 10 -41.79 -12.84 1.61
N PRO A 11 -40.45 -12.96 1.62
CA PRO A 11 -39.74 -13.50 2.77
C PRO A 11 -39.55 -12.39 3.83
N GLY A 12 -39.86 -12.75 5.07
CA GLY A 12 -39.98 -11.85 6.21
C GLY A 12 -38.70 -11.11 6.59
N ARG A 13 -38.90 -9.91 7.12
CA ARG A 13 -37.92 -9.15 7.88
C ARG A 13 -37.56 -9.95 9.14
N ARG A 14 -36.34 -10.46 9.23
CA ARG A 14 -35.78 -10.86 10.52
C ARG A 14 -35.56 -9.57 11.33
N LEU A 15 -36.39 -9.36 12.33
CA LEU A 15 -36.19 -8.35 13.36
C LEU A 15 -34.91 -8.75 14.11
N GLY A 16 -33.81 -8.04 13.89
CA GLY A 16 -32.56 -8.24 14.61
C GLY A 16 -32.81 -8.05 16.10
N SER A 17 -32.47 -9.06 16.90
CA SER A 17 -32.54 -8.98 18.36
C SER A 17 -31.65 -7.83 18.83
N LEU A 18 -32.23 -6.83 19.49
CA LEU A 18 -31.45 -5.91 20.30
C LEU A 18 -30.70 -6.73 21.37
N PRO A 19 -29.41 -6.46 21.61
CA PRO A 19 -28.71 -7.07 22.73
C PRO A 19 -29.44 -6.68 24.01
N SER A 20 -29.75 -7.70 24.81
CA SER A 20 -30.41 -7.56 26.09
C SER A 20 -29.63 -6.61 27.00
N LEU A 21 -30.34 -5.91 27.88
CA LEU A 21 -29.78 -4.93 28.82
C LEU A 21 -28.71 -5.42 29.84
N PRO A 22 -28.43 -6.72 30.12
CA PRO A 22 -27.49 -7.03 31.20
C PRO A 22 -26.03 -6.80 30.83
N LEU A 23 -25.67 -6.64 29.55
CA LEU A 23 -24.28 -6.37 29.15
C LEU A 23 -23.83 -4.93 29.43
N LEU A 24 -24.76 -3.97 29.48
CA LEU A 24 -24.43 -2.57 29.76
C LEU A 24 -24.08 -2.33 31.23
N LEU A 25 -24.57 -3.18 32.14
CA LEU A 25 -24.35 -3.04 33.57
C LEU A 25 -22.94 -3.49 34.02
N LEU A 26 -22.28 -4.38 33.26
CA LEU A 26 -20.93 -4.87 33.60
C LEU A 26 -19.81 -3.84 33.40
N LEU A 27 -20.05 -2.79 32.60
CA LEU A 27 -19.05 -1.75 32.32
C LEU A 27 -18.92 -0.70 33.43
N LEU A 28 -19.81 -0.69 34.43
CA LEU A 28 -19.79 0.25 35.55
C LEU A 28 -18.98 -0.22 36.76
N LEU A 29 -18.38 -1.42 36.71
CA LEU A 29 -17.60 -2.01 37.82
C LEU A 29 -16.08 -1.99 37.61
N LEU A 30 -15.58 -1.34 36.54
CA LEU A 30 -14.12 -1.15 36.42
C LEU A 30 -13.66 0.01 37.32
N PRO A 31 -12.68 -0.21 38.21
CA PRO A 31 -12.10 0.86 39.01
C PRO A 31 -11.33 1.83 38.10
N ALA A 32 -11.51 3.13 38.34
CA ALA A 32 -10.77 4.19 37.67
C ALA A 32 -9.25 4.04 37.90
N PRO A 33 -8.39 4.33 36.91
CA PRO A 33 -6.96 4.36 37.11
C PRO A 33 -6.60 5.37 38.20
N GLY A 34 -5.81 4.91 39.17
CA GLY A 34 -5.45 5.64 40.37
C GLY A 34 -4.89 7.03 40.11
N SER A 35 -5.43 8.00 40.83
CA SER A 35 -4.86 9.34 41.01
C SER A 35 -3.48 9.21 41.65
N SER A 36 -2.41 9.44 40.88
CA SER A 36 -1.08 9.68 41.44
C SER A 36 -1.14 10.86 42.40
N SER A 37 -0.67 10.61 43.62
CA SER A 37 -0.54 11.59 44.69
C SER A 37 0.27 12.80 44.22
N ARG A 38 -0.31 13.97 44.46
CA ARG A 38 0.33 15.27 44.27
C ARG A 38 1.34 15.45 45.40
N GLY A 39 2.60 15.13 45.14
CA GLY A 39 3.71 15.43 46.04
C GLY A 39 3.86 16.94 46.21
N THR A 40 3.86 17.39 47.46
CA THR A 40 4.18 18.76 47.87
C THR A 40 5.63 19.07 47.51
N PRO A 41 5.95 20.16 46.78
CA PRO A 41 7.34 20.53 46.54
C PRO A 41 7.92 21.25 47.77
N SER A 42 9.06 20.75 48.25
CA SER A 42 9.95 21.48 49.16
C SER A 42 10.52 22.73 48.46
N PRO A 43 10.75 23.84 49.20
CA PRO A 43 11.32 25.05 48.62
C PRO A 43 12.83 24.85 48.41
N GLY A 44 13.31 24.91 47.15
CA GLY A 44 14.75 24.87 46.91
C GLY A 44 15.24 24.65 45.47
N GLU A 45 14.38 24.30 44.50
CA GLU A 45 14.87 24.02 43.14
C GLU A 45 14.83 25.27 42.24
N VAL A 46 16.01 25.86 41.98
CA VAL A 46 16.18 26.94 41.00
C VAL A 46 16.03 26.35 39.60
N ARG A 47 14.90 26.65 38.94
CA ARG A 47 14.66 26.27 37.53
C ARG A 47 15.43 27.23 36.62
N PRO A 48 16.31 26.76 35.72
CA PRO A 48 16.89 27.65 34.71
C PRO A 48 15.77 28.13 33.79
N THR A 49 15.60 29.44 33.66
CA THR A 49 14.72 30.06 32.67
C THR A 49 15.21 29.69 31.27
N PRO A 50 14.40 29.05 30.41
CA PRO A 50 14.78 28.88 29.02
C PRO A 50 14.90 30.28 28.38
N PRO A 51 15.93 30.55 27.56
CA PRO A 51 15.99 31.81 26.84
C PRO A 51 14.75 31.93 25.95
N ALA A 52 14.19 33.14 25.88
CA ALA A 52 13.04 33.46 25.06
C ALA A 52 13.22 32.86 23.65
N ALA A 53 12.31 31.95 23.28
CA ALA A 53 12.32 31.30 21.98
C ALA A 53 12.21 32.37 20.89
N VAL A 54 13.34 32.66 20.23
CA VAL A 54 13.34 33.36 18.95
C VAL A 54 12.50 32.50 18.00
N ARG A 55 11.39 33.07 17.53
CA ARG A 55 10.46 32.44 16.59
C ARG A 55 11.12 32.37 15.22
N TRP A 56 12.03 31.41 15.03
CA TRP A 56 12.43 30.98 13.70
C TRP A 56 11.23 30.27 13.07
N GLY A 57 10.75 30.78 11.94
CA GLY A 57 9.64 30.21 11.16
C GLY A 57 10.00 28.86 10.53
N ILE A 58 10.30 27.86 11.36
CA ILE A 58 10.48 26.49 10.92
C ILE A 58 9.09 25.94 10.64
N GLN A 59 8.71 25.96 9.36
CA GLN A 59 7.55 25.22 8.87
C GLN A 59 7.77 23.75 9.23
N THR A 60 7.00 23.23 10.18
CA THR A 60 6.98 21.80 10.46
C THR A 60 6.66 21.07 9.15
N PRO A 61 7.46 20.07 8.72
CA PRO A 61 7.17 19.36 7.49
C PRO A 61 5.78 18.75 7.60
N LYS A 62 4.92 19.11 6.64
CA LYS A 62 3.55 18.62 6.53
C LYS A 62 3.58 17.09 6.56
N ALA A 63 2.89 16.50 7.53
CA ALA A 63 2.83 15.05 7.69
C ALA A 63 2.35 14.39 6.39
N ILE A 64 3.17 13.51 5.83
CA ILE A 64 2.83 12.68 4.67
C ILE A 64 2.05 11.48 5.18
N ALA A 65 0.76 11.41 4.89
CA ALA A 65 -0.11 10.30 5.30
C ALA A 65 -0.12 9.14 4.29
N GLY A 66 0.31 9.39 3.04
CA GLY A 66 0.28 8.43 1.95
C GLY A 66 1.66 8.15 1.34
N VAL A 67 1.88 6.91 0.90
CA VAL A 67 3.04 6.52 0.08
C VAL A 67 2.73 6.86 -1.39
N PRO A 68 3.63 7.50 -2.15
CA PRO A 68 3.43 7.82 -3.56
C PRO A 68 3.25 6.55 -4.39
N GLN A 69 2.05 6.38 -4.93
CA GLN A 69 1.68 5.22 -5.75
C GLN A 69 0.81 5.66 -6.92
N VAL A 70 0.87 4.93 -8.02
CA VAL A 70 0.00 5.10 -9.18
C VAL A 70 -0.57 3.75 -9.61
N ALA A 71 -1.72 3.78 -10.28
CA ALA A 71 -2.31 2.58 -10.81
C ALA A 71 -3.00 2.87 -12.15
N GLY A 72 -2.89 1.94 -13.08
CA GLY A 72 -3.46 2.08 -14.41
C GLY A 72 -4.18 0.80 -14.83
N LEU A 73 -5.33 0.99 -15.46
CA LEU A 73 -6.03 -0.06 -16.19
C LEU A 73 -6.50 0.51 -17.52
N CYS A 74 -6.11 -0.13 -18.61
CA CYS A 74 -6.37 0.42 -19.94
C CYS A 74 -7.87 0.57 -20.21
N GLY A 75 -8.27 1.75 -20.70
CA GLY A 75 -9.69 2.11 -20.90
C GLY A 75 -10.35 2.77 -19.68
N ARG A 76 -9.64 2.87 -18.54
CA ARG A 76 -10.09 3.59 -17.33
C ARG A 76 -9.12 4.71 -17.01
N LEU A 77 -9.60 5.80 -16.42
CA LEU A 77 -8.71 6.88 -15.97
C LEU A 77 -7.66 6.34 -15.00
N THR A 78 -6.40 6.72 -15.16
CA THR A 78 -5.35 6.33 -14.21
C THR A 78 -5.61 6.96 -12.85
N LEU A 79 -5.18 6.29 -11.78
CA LEU A 79 -5.28 6.81 -10.42
C LEU A 79 -3.91 7.10 -9.85
N HIS A 80 -3.84 8.06 -8.92
CA HIS A 80 -2.68 8.34 -8.08
C HIS A 80 -3.13 8.47 -6.62
N ARG A 81 -2.19 8.34 -5.68
CA ARG A 81 -2.47 8.43 -4.25
C ARG A 81 -2.19 9.84 -3.73
N ASP A 82 -3.21 10.50 -3.19
CA ASP A 82 -3.02 11.79 -2.53
C ASP A 82 -2.16 11.59 -1.27
N LEU A 83 -1.02 12.28 -1.19
CA LEU A 83 -0.03 12.09 -0.13
C LEU A 83 -0.47 12.61 1.23
N ARG A 84 -1.48 13.49 1.27
CA ARG A 84 -1.99 14.11 2.51
C ARG A 84 -3.10 13.27 3.16
N THR A 85 -3.91 12.60 2.36
CA THR A 85 -5.11 11.87 2.77
C THR A 85 -4.97 10.36 2.60
N GLY A 86 -4.00 9.92 1.78
CA GLY A 86 -3.79 8.53 1.41
C GLY A 86 -4.86 7.94 0.50
N ARG A 87 -5.77 8.76 -0.04
CA ARG A 87 -6.87 8.35 -0.92
C ARG A 87 -6.40 8.21 -2.37
N TRP A 88 -7.12 7.43 -3.16
CA TRP A 88 -6.90 7.31 -4.59
C TRP A 88 -7.72 8.39 -5.31
N GLU A 89 -7.05 9.18 -6.13
CA GLU A 89 -7.62 10.27 -6.93
C GLU A 89 -7.38 9.99 -8.42
N PRO A 90 -8.34 10.35 -9.30
CA PRO A 90 -8.16 10.21 -10.74
C PRO A 90 -7.03 11.12 -11.27
N ASP A 91 -6.51 10.79 -12.47
CA ASP A 91 -5.59 11.64 -13.21
C ASP A 91 -6.11 13.07 -13.25
N PRO A 92 -5.36 14.06 -12.72
CA PRO A 92 -5.82 15.44 -12.68
C PRO A 92 -6.22 15.97 -14.06
N GLN A 93 -5.52 15.53 -15.10
CA GLN A 93 -5.75 15.95 -16.48
C GLN A 93 -6.82 15.13 -17.22
N HIS A 94 -7.38 14.09 -16.59
CA HIS A 94 -8.41 13.20 -17.15
C HIS A 94 -8.08 12.63 -18.56
N SER A 95 -6.80 12.55 -18.90
CA SER A 95 -6.31 12.20 -20.23
C SER A 95 -5.60 10.85 -20.23
N ARG A 96 -4.92 10.50 -19.14
CA ARG A 96 -4.22 9.22 -19.00
C ARG A 96 -5.21 8.10 -18.70
N ARG A 97 -5.21 7.08 -19.56
CA ARG A 97 -6.16 5.95 -19.49
C ARG A 97 -5.52 4.57 -19.46
N CYS A 98 -4.19 4.49 -19.36
CA CYS A 98 -3.45 3.24 -19.49
C CYS A 98 -2.01 3.45 -19.02
N LEU A 99 -1.49 2.50 -18.23
CA LEU A 99 -0.08 2.41 -17.83
C LEU A 99 0.36 0.96 -18.13
N ARG A 100 1.07 0.75 -19.23
CA ARG A 100 1.40 -0.60 -19.73
C ARG A 100 2.78 -1.09 -19.33
N ASP A 101 3.71 -0.16 -19.21
CA ASP A 101 5.12 -0.45 -18.99
C ASP A 101 5.73 0.52 -17.98
N PRO A 102 6.86 0.15 -17.35
CA PRO A 102 7.51 0.97 -16.33
C PRO A 102 7.92 2.37 -16.82
N GLN A 103 8.20 2.57 -18.10
CA GLN A 103 8.60 3.89 -18.62
C GLN A 103 7.41 4.85 -18.63
N HIS A 104 6.24 4.40 -19.09
CA HIS A 104 5.02 5.20 -19.01
C HIS A 104 4.58 5.44 -17.57
N VAL A 105 4.75 4.46 -16.68
CA VAL A 105 4.50 4.63 -15.23
C VAL A 105 5.43 5.69 -14.65
N LEU A 106 6.73 5.65 -14.94
CA LEU A 106 7.71 6.62 -14.46
C LEU A 106 7.39 8.04 -14.94
N ALA A 107 7.04 8.20 -16.21
CA ALA A 107 6.61 9.48 -16.76
C ALA A 107 5.37 10.02 -16.03
N TYR A 108 4.38 9.16 -15.77
CA TYR A 108 3.18 9.54 -15.04
C TYR A 108 3.47 9.89 -13.58
N CYS A 109 4.30 9.10 -12.88
CA CYS A 109 4.73 9.41 -11.51
C CYS A 109 5.39 10.79 -11.40
N ARG A 110 6.27 11.16 -12.34
CA ARG A 110 6.91 12.49 -12.39
C ARG A 110 5.89 13.61 -12.60
N GLN A 111 4.86 13.35 -13.40
CA GLN A 111 3.78 14.29 -13.64
C GLN A 111 2.94 14.54 -12.38
N VAL A 112 2.55 13.48 -11.65
CA VAL A 112 1.65 13.62 -10.48
C VAL A 112 2.38 13.89 -9.15
N TYR A 113 3.69 13.61 -9.07
CA TYR A 113 4.52 13.89 -7.90
C TYR A 113 5.80 14.66 -8.27
N PRO A 114 5.68 15.89 -8.81
CA PRO A 114 6.83 16.65 -9.31
C PRO A 114 7.86 16.98 -8.22
N ASP A 115 7.40 17.21 -6.98
CA ASP A 115 8.26 17.61 -5.86
C ASP A 115 9.10 16.46 -5.29
N LEU A 116 8.86 15.22 -5.70
CA LEU A 116 9.52 14.03 -5.15
C LEU A 116 10.72 13.56 -5.97
N GLN A 117 11.08 14.23 -7.06
CA GLN A 117 12.23 13.86 -7.91
C GLN A 117 12.24 12.36 -8.27
N ILE A 118 11.09 11.86 -8.74
CA ILE A 118 10.91 10.43 -9.04
C ILE A 118 11.88 10.00 -10.14
N GLY A 119 12.72 9.00 -9.84
CA GLY A 119 13.67 8.42 -10.80
C GLY A 119 13.45 6.95 -11.09
N ARG A 120 12.64 6.25 -10.28
CA ARG A 120 12.33 4.82 -10.48
C ARG A 120 10.90 4.48 -10.10
N VAL A 121 10.42 3.35 -10.61
CA VAL A 121 9.11 2.80 -10.30
C VAL A 121 9.20 1.30 -10.07
N GLU A 122 8.39 0.82 -9.14
CA GLU A 122 8.43 -0.57 -8.71
C GLU A 122 7.01 -1.08 -8.53
N GLU A 123 6.71 -2.31 -8.95
CA GLU A 123 5.40 -2.91 -8.67
C GLU A 123 5.22 -3.08 -7.15
N ALA A 124 4.04 -2.76 -6.66
CA ALA A 124 3.69 -2.97 -5.27
C ALA A 124 3.45 -4.46 -5.00
N SER A 125 3.80 -4.91 -3.80
CA SER A 125 3.54 -6.29 -3.36
C SER A 125 2.05 -6.55 -3.08
N ARG A 126 1.27 -5.50 -2.85
CA ARG A 126 -0.15 -5.60 -2.49
C ARG A 126 -1.04 -5.08 -3.61
N PRO A 127 -1.95 -5.92 -4.15
CA PRO A 127 -2.93 -5.46 -5.13
C PRO A 127 -4.02 -4.61 -4.48
N ILE A 128 -4.68 -3.78 -5.29
CA ILE A 128 -5.82 -2.95 -4.89
C ILE A 128 -7.10 -3.35 -5.65
N PRO A 129 -8.27 -3.24 -5.01
CA PRO A 129 -9.55 -3.57 -5.62
C PRO A 129 -9.96 -2.56 -6.69
N MET A 130 -10.59 -3.03 -7.77
CA MET A 130 -11.04 -2.20 -8.90
C MET A 130 -12.17 -1.21 -8.54
N GLU A 131 -12.88 -1.44 -7.44
CA GLU A 131 -13.94 -0.59 -6.90
C GLU A 131 -13.50 0.88 -6.72
N ARG A 132 -12.18 1.12 -6.61
CA ARG A 132 -11.58 2.47 -6.55
C ARG A 132 -11.81 3.30 -7.83
N TRP A 133 -11.96 2.67 -8.99
CA TRP A 133 -12.28 3.35 -10.27
C TRP A 133 -13.77 3.56 -10.48
N CYS A 134 -14.60 2.84 -9.74
CA CYS A 134 -16.05 2.82 -9.96
C CYS A 134 -16.80 3.68 -8.96
N GLY A 135 -16.11 4.54 -8.21
CA GLY A 135 -16.73 5.37 -7.17
C GLY A 135 -17.46 4.55 -6.10
N GLY A 136 -17.02 3.31 -5.83
CA GLY A 136 -17.67 2.42 -4.88
C GLY A 136 -18.86 1.61 -5.41
N ALA A 137 -19.19 1.69 -6.70
CA ALA A 137 -20.20 0.83 -7.32
C ALA A 137 -19.77 -0.65 -7.34
N ARG A 138 -20.71 -1.57 -7.13
CA ARG A 138 -20.51 -3.04 -7.19
C ARG A 138 -21.35 -3.67 -8.31
N GLY A 139 -21.03 -4.91 -8.69
CA GLY A 139 -21.78 -5.71 -9.67
C GLY A 139 -21.24 -5.60 -11.09
N SER A 140 -22.04 -5.94 -12.10
CA SER A 140 -21.58 -6.02 -13.51
C SER A 140 -20.95 -4.74 -14.07
N ARG A 141 -21.26 -3.57 -13.50
CA ARG A 141 -20.69 -2.27 -13.91
C ARG A 141 -19.27 -2.04 -13.36
N CYS A 142 -18.87 -2.81 -12.35
CA CYS A 142 -17.54 -2.78 -11.75
C CYS A 142 -17.06 -4.20 -11.41
N PRO A 143 -16.28 -4.83 -12.30
CA PRO A 143 -15.74 -6.16 -12.07
C PRO A 143 -14.91 -6.24 -10.78
N HIS A 144 -14.97 -7.36 -10.07
CA HIS A 144 -14.17 -7.65 -8.87
C HIS A 144 -12.71 -8.02 -9.19
N HIS A 145 -12.10 -7.36 -10.17
CA HIS A 145 -10.69 -7.55 -10.47
C HIS A 145 -9.82 -6.76 -9.51
N VAL A 146 -8.56 -7.17 -9.38
CA VAL A 146 -7.55 -6.45 -8.63
C VAL A 146 -6.47 -5.94 -9.58
N VAL A 147 -5.89 -4.80 -9.25
CA VAL A 147 -4.80 -4.19 -10.01
C VAL A 147 -3.59 -4.10 -9.09
N ILE A 148 -2.41 -4.44 -9.59
CA ILE A 148 -1.16 -4.22 -8.87
C ILE A 148 -0.70 -2.78 -9.15
N PRO A 149 -0.67 -1.88 -8.14
CA PRO A 149 -0.19 -0.52 -8.34
C PRO A 149 1.34 -0.49 -8.43
N TYR A 150 1.88 0.66 -8.83
CA TYR A 150 3.31 0.95 -8.81
C TYR A 150 3.64 1.96 -7.71
N HIS A 151 4.75 1.74 -7.00
CA HIS A 151 5.42 2.73 -6.17
C HIS A 151 6.19 3.72 -7.05
N CYS A 152 6.08 5.01 -6.74
CA CYS A 152 6.90 6.05 -7.35
C CYS A 152 8.00 6.42 -6.36
N LEU A 153 9.27 6.23 -6.73
CA LEU A 153 10.37 6.37 -5.77
C LEU A 153 11.38 7.43 -6.23
N PRO A 154 11.89 8.25 -5.28
CA PRO A 154 12.88 9.27 -5.57
C PRO A 154 14.22 8.65 -6.00
N GLY A 155 14.97 9.42 -6.78
CA GLY A 155 16.40 9.17 -7.04
C GLY A 155 16.69 8.07 -8.07
N GLU A 156 17.98 7.84 -8.27
CA GLU A 156 18.48 6.82 -9.19
C GLU A 156 18.20 5.41 -8.69
N PHE A 157 18.10 4.47 -9.63
CA PHE A 157 17.86 3.08 -9.30
C PHE A 157 19.12 2.45 -8.67
N VAL A 158 18.99 2.00 -7.42
CA VAL A 158 20.01 1.24 -6.70
C VAL A 158 19.48 -0.15 -6.37
N SER A 159 20.32 -1.18 -6.47
CA SER A 159 19.95 -2.55 -6.08
C SER A 159 19.68 -2.63 -4.60
N GLU A 160 18.62 -3.35 -4.21
CA GLU A 160 18.59 -3.91 -2.86
C GLU A 160 19.80 -4.82 -2.64
N ALA A 161 20.37 -4.74 -1.45
CA ALA A 161 21.40 -5.66 -1.00
C ALA A 161 20.73 -6.99 -0.61
N LEU A 162 21.16 -8.10 -1.22
CA LEU A 162 20.72 -9.43 -0.81
C LEU A 162 21.69 -10.06 0.18
N LEU A 163 21.14 -10.69 1.21
CA LEU A 163 21.89 -11.59 2.08
C LEU A 163 22.12 -12.92 1.36
N VAL A 164 23.36 -13.40 1.31
CA VAL A 164 23.70 -14.72 0.77
C VAL A 164 24.03 -15.64 1.95
N PRO A 165 23.15 -16.60 2.29
CA PRO A 165 23.41 -17.56 3.37
C PRO A 165 24.65 -18.42 3.11
N GLU A 166 25.21 -19.00 4.17
CA GLU A 166 26.32 -19.94 4.05
C GLU A 166 25.97 -21.12 3.13
N GLY A 167 26.98 -21.57 2.40
CA GLY A 167 26.80 -22.61 1.40
C GLY A 167 25.92 -22.16 0.24
N CYS A 168 25.71 -20.85 0.02
CA CYS A 168 25.06 -20.34 -1.18
C CYS A 168 25.93 -19.34 -1.96
N LYS A 169 25.57 -19.03 -3.21
CA LYS A 169 26.26 -18.11 -4.12
C LYS A 169 25.28 -17.11 -4.74
N PHE A 170 25.69 -15.86 -4.77
CA PHE A 170 24.96 -14.82 -5.47
C PHE A 170 25.11 -14.95 -7.00
N LEU A 171 24.01 -14.93 -7.76
CA LEU A 171 24.06 -14.77 -9.22
C LEU A 171 23.21 -13.58 -9.69
N HIS A 172 23.69 -12.96 -10.75
CA HIS A 172 23.07 -11.85 -11.46
C HIS A 172 23.22 -12.09 -12.97
N GLN A 173 22.17 -11.80 -13.74
CA GLN A 173 22.19 -11.81 -15.19
C GLN A 173 21.61 -10.48 -15.67
N GLU A 174 22.34 -9.80 -16.54
CA GLU A 174 21.92 -8.58 -17.23
C GLU A 174 21.80 -8.87 -18.73
N ARG A 175 20.83 -8.23 -19.37
CA ARG A 175 20.64 -8.19 -20.83
C ARG A 175 20.24 -6.76 -21.19
N MET A 176 21.16 -6.03 -21.81
CA MET A 176 20.96 -4.60 -22.11
C MET A 176 20.16 -4.36 -23.39
N ASP A 177 20.02 -5.39 -24.21
CA ASP A 177 19.26 -5.43 -25.46
C ASP A 177 17.77 -5.72 -25.26
N GLU A 178 17.36 -6.09 -24.04
CA GLU A 178 15.99 -6.50 -23.74
C GLU A 178 15.43 -5.83 -22.48
N CYS A 179 14.19 -5.33 -22.55
CA CYS A 179 13.49 -4.74 -21.40
C CYS A 179 12.30 -5.61 -20.97
N GLU A 180 12.58 -6.58 -20.10
CA GLU A 180 11.59 -7.56 -19.65
C GLU A 180 10.79 -7.12 -18.41
N GLY A 181 9.57 -7.66 -18.29
CA GLY A 181 8.72 -7.46 -17.11
C GLY A 181 9.27 -8.13 -15.84
N SER A 182 8.81 -7.66 -14.67
CA SER A 182 9.23 -8.21 -13.36
C SER A 182 8.93 -9.71 -13.23
N ALA A 183 7.72 -10.12 -13.60
CA ALA A 183 7.30 -11.53 -13.54
C ALA A 183 8.17 -12.46 -14.40
N TYR A 184 8.55 -12.02 -15.60
CA TYR A 184 9.43 -12.79 -16.49
C TYR A 184 10.83 -12.95 -15.89
N ARG A 185 11.42 -11.85 -15.41
CA ARG A 185 12.74 -11.88 -14.74
C ARG A 185 12.72 -12.76 -13.49
N HIS A 186 11.60 -12.78 -12.76
CA HIS A 186 11.40 -13.66 -11.61
C HIS A 186 11.35 -15.14 -12.01
N HIS A 187 10.55 -15.48 -13.03
CA HIS A 187 10.47 -16.85 -13.56
C HIS A 187 11.83 -17.36 -14.06
N GLN A 188 12.56 -16.56 -14.84
CA GLN A 188 13.90 -16.93 -15.28
C GLN A 188 14.86 -17.18 -14.11
N ALA A 189 14.77 -16.40 -13.04
CA ALA A 189 15.61 -16.61 -11.87
C ALA A 189 15.28 -17.91 -11.12
N GLN A 190 14.02 -18.36 -11.15
CA GLN A 190 13.61 -19.65 -10.59
C GLN A 190 14.10 -20.83 -11.43
N GLU A 191 13.84 -20.78 -12.75
CA GLU A 191 14.06 -21.91 -13.67
C GLU A 191 15.53 -22.12 -14.06
N VAL A 192 16.29 -21.03 -14.31
CA VAL A 192 17.62 -21.12 -14.95
C VAL A 192 18.72 -21.56 -13.96
N SER A 193 18.43 -21.63 -12.66
CA SER A 193 19.51 -21.84 -11.68
C SER A 193 19.12 -22.61 -10.41
N CYS A 194 17.97 -22.36 -9.77
CA CYS A 194 17.67 -22.93 -8.45
C CYS A 194 17.22 -24.41 -8.49
N LEU A 195 16.71 -24.89 -9.62
CA LEU A 195 16.12 -26.24 -9.74
C LEU A 195 17.08 -27.29 -10.35
N SER A 196 18.19 -26.86 -10.96
CA SER A 196 19.19 -27.77 -11.54
C SER A 196 20.06 -28.46 -10.48
N LYS A 197 20.00 -28.02 -9.21
CA LYS A 197 20.47 -28.75 -8.03
C LYS A 197 19.34 -28.78 -7.00
N LYS A 198 18.74 -29.95 -6.74
CA LYS A 198 17.62 -30.16 -5.80
C LYS A 198 17.85 -29.55 -4.39
N LYS A 199 17.62 -28.26 -4.18
CA LYS A 199 17.59 -27.62 -2.85
C LYS A 199 16.66 -26.40 -2.85
N LYS A 200 15.92 -26.25 -1.75
CA LYS A 200 14.80 -25.32 -1.55
C LYS A 200 15.30 -23.89 -1.30
N ILE A 201 14.63 -22.91 -1.91
CA ILE A 201 14.89 -21.47 -1.74
C ILE A 201 14.50 -21.04 -0.30
N PRO A 202 15.39 -20.41 0.47
CA PRO A 202 15.01 -19.77 1.74
C PRO A 202 14.46 -18.36 1.49
N GLY A 203 13.22 -18.11 1.92
CA GLY A 203 12.66 -16.77 2.14
C GLY A 203 11.77 -16.21 1.01
N PRO A 204 10.91 -15.23 1.32
CA PRO A 204 10.09 -14.54 0.33
C PRO A 204 10.96 -13.59 -0.50
N LEU A 205 11.10 -13.87 -1.80
CA LEU A 205 11.75 -13.00 -2.78
C LEU A 205 10.88 -11.76 -3.00
N ASN A 206 11.36 -10.58 -2.60
CA ASN A 206 10.72 -9.32 -2.96
C ASN A 206 11.01 -8.98 -4.43
N SER A 207 9.96 -8.60 -5.15
CA SER A 207 9.83 -8.79 -6.60
C SER A 207 10.17 -7.54 -7.40
N GLN A 208 11.45 -7.22 -7.57
CA GLN A 208 11.83 -6.05 -8.41
C GLN A 208 13.18 -6.20 -9.11
N ARG A 209 14.02 -7.02 -8.54
CA ARG A 209 15.20 -7.55 -9.19
C ARG A 209 15.07 -9.05 -8.89
N ALA A 210 15.55 -9.94 -9.75
CA ALA A 210 15.71 -11.34 -9.36
C ALA A 210 17.19 -11.66 -9.09
N PRO A 211 17.80 -11.07 -8.03
CA PRO A 211 19.09 -11.46 -7.52
C PRO A 211 18.95 -12.87 -6.91
N ARG A 212 19.83 -13.80 -7.32
CA ARG A 212 19.68 -15.25 -7.12
C ARG A 212 20.65 -15.74 -6.06
N ILE A 213 20.26 -16.76 -5.31
CA ILE A 213 21.10 -17.39 -4.28
C ILE A 213 21.10 -18.90 -4.55
N LEU A 214 22.22 -19.45 -5.01
CA LEU A 214 22.36 -20.87 -5.31
C LEU A 214 23.08 -21.62 -4.22
N PRO A 215 22.58 -22.76 -3.74
CA PRO A 215 23.35 -23.60 -2.85
C PRO A 215 24.59 -24.20 -3.57
N GLN A 216 25.68 -24.35 -2.82
CA GLN A 216 26.88 -25.05 -3.23
C GLN A 216 26.58 -26.54 -3.48
#